data_AF-A0A150VW41-F1
#
_entry.id   AF-A0A150VW41-F1
#
_cell.length_a   1.000
_cell.length_b   1.000
_cell.length_c   1.000
_cell.angle_alpha   90.00
_cell.angle_beta   90.00
_cell.angle_gamma   90.00
#
_symmetry.space_group_name_H-M   'P 1'
#
loop_
_entity.id
_entity.type
_entity.pdbx_description
1 polymer ?
#
loop_
_entity_poly.entity_id
_entity_poly.type
_entity_poly.pdbx_seq_one_letter_code
_entity_poly.pdbx_strand_id
1 'polypeptide(L)'
;MTRRARTFVEAHGIRAARPDLGRHRDAWIECGVPATEIDRAMAFEDRWGGLALPPAPFYESDPHVLGADVPEASPVGGWWFPAGDGRFSMAYGFMIGPDGEFGNDGYRWAPLHAGIEGWVESLALAHHARRWAGTVTRITGEAVESLDLEGYEPVPEVRGMTDACWRGEDSLVALYRGVAVGMNAPACGEAHVHGGLDEWGLHGG
;
A
#
# COMPACT_ATOMS: atom_id res chain seq x y z
N MET A 1 8.53 -8.09 8.13
CA MET A 1 8.20 -6.73 8.60
C MET A 1 9.34 -6.21 9.47
N THR A 2 9.63 -4.91 9.38
CA THR A 2 10.57 -4.24 10.28
C THR A 2 9.99 -4.13 11.70
N ARG A 3 10.79 -3.61 12.64
CA ARG A 3 10.32 -3.27 13.98
C ARG A 3 9.25 -2.17 13.94
N ARG A 4 9.49 -1.07 13.21
CA ARG A 4 8.55 0.05 13.03
C ARG A 4 7.18 -0.41 12.56
N ALA A 5 7.12 -1.14 11.45
CA ALA A 5 5.86 -1.66 10.93
C ALA A 5 5.14 -2.55 11.93
N ARG A 6 5.86 -3.41 12.67
CA ARG A 6 5.26 -4.28 13.68
C ARG A 6 4.66 -3.46 14.83
N THR A 7 5.44 -2.54 15.40
CA THR A 7 4.97 -1.65 16.48
C THR A 7 3.75 -0.83 16.03
N PHE A 8 3.76 -0.35 14.78
CA PHE A 8 2.63 0.38 14.22
C PHE A 8 1.35 -0.47 14.15
N VAL A 9 1.46 -1.70 13.63
CA VAL A 9 0.31 -2.63 13.59
C VAL A 9 -0.17 -2.99 15.00
N GLU A 10 0.74 -3.23 15.95
CA GLU A 10 0.37 -3.56 17.33
C GLU A 10 -0.32 -2.38 18.05
N ALA A 11 0.13 -1.15 17.79
CA ALA A 11 -0.40 0.04 18.46
C ALA A 11 -1.69 0.58 17.81
N HIS A 12 -1.85 0.40 16.49
CA HIS A 12 -2.91 1.06 15.72
C HIS A 12 -3.81 0.11 14.93
N GLY A 13 -3.44 -1.17 14.82
CA GLY A 13 -4.22 -2.16 14.09
C GLY A 13 -5.45 -2.62 14.87
N ILE A 14 -6.59 -2.67 14.18
CA ILE A 14 -7.83 -3.25 14.69
C ILE A 14 -8.10 -4.55 13.94
N ARG A 15 -8.42 -5.63 14.65
CA ARG A 15 -8.80 -6.92 14.05
C ARG A 15 -10.32 -7.04 14.00
N ALA A 16 -10.87 -7.03 12.79
CA ALA A 16 -12.25 -7.36 12.49
C ALA A 16 -12.44 -8.87 12.26
N ALA A 17 -13.69 -9.31 12.24
CA ALA A 17 -14.02 -10.67 11.82
C ALA A 17 -13.59 -10.89 10.36
N ARG A 18 -13.11 -12.09 10.08
CA ARG A 18 -12.61 -12.48 8.76
C ARG A 18 -13.45 -13.64 8.19
N PRO A 19 -13.76 -13.65 6.88
CA PRO A 19 -14.42 -14.79 6.25
C PRO A 19 -13.51 -16.03 6.25
N ASP A 20 -14.13 -17.21 6.29
CA ASP A 20 -13.44 -18.48 6.11
C ASP A 20 -13.45 -18.85 4.62
N LEU A 21 -12.44 -18.37 3.88
CA LEU A 21 -12.33 -18.58 2.43
C LEU A 21 -12.21 -20.07 2.05
N GLY A 22 -11.77 -20.93 2.99
CA GLY A 22 -11.67 -22.37 2.75
C GLY A 22 -13.00 -23.01 2.35
N ARG A 23 -14.13 -22.41 2.76
CA ARG A 23 -15.49 -22.85 2.39
C ARG A 23 -15.82 -22.69 0.91
N HIS A 24 -15.10 -21.82 0.21
CA HIS A 24 -15.34 -21.51 -1.19
C HIS A 24 -14.39 -22.24 -2.15
N ARG A 25 -13.41 -23.00 -1.62
CA ARG A 25 -12.35 -23.65 -2.42
C ARG A 25 -12.89 -24.48 -3.58
N ASP A 26 -13.81 -25.41 -3.30
CA ASP A 26 -14.33 -26.32 -4.32
C ASP A 26 -15.09 -25.56 -5.41
N ALA A 27 -15.90 -24.57 -5.01
CA ALA A 27 -16.63 -23.71 -5.95
C ALA A 27 -15.67 -22.87 -6.83
N TRP A 28 -14.58 -22.36 -6.28
CA TRP A 28 -13.58 -21.61 -7.04
C TRP A 28 -12.81 -22.50 -8.03
N ILE A 29 -12.50 -23.74 -7.65
CA ILE A 29 -11.90 -24.73 -8.56
C ILE A 29 -12.85 -25.04 -9.72
N GLU A 30 -14.15 -25.23 -9.44
CA GLU A 30 -15.17 -25.44 -10.48
C GLU A 30 -15.27 -24.26 -11.45
N CYS A 31 -15.06 -23.03 -10.96
CA CYS A 31 -14.97 -21.82 -11.77
C CYS A 31 -13.64 -21.64 -12.52
N GLY A 32 -12.70 -22.58 -12.40
CA GLY A 32 -11.44 -22.57 -13.12
C GLY A 32 -10.30 -21.79 -12.45
N VAL A 33 -10.47 -21.39 -11.18
CA VAL A 33 -9.39 -20.77 -10.41
C VAL A 33 -8.34 -21.84 -10.05
N PRO A 34 -7.05 -21.65 -10.37
CA PRO A 34 -6.02 -22.61 -10.02
C PRO A 34 -5.88 -22.73 -8.50
N ALA A 35 -5.74 -23.97 -8.01
CA ALA A 35 -5.60 -24.25 -6.58
C ALA A 35 -4.46 -23.47 -5.92
N THR A 36 -3.36 -23.23 -6.64
CA THR A 36 -2.21 -22.44 -6.16
C THR A 36 -2.57 -20.98 -5.88
N GLU A 37 -3.49 -20.39 -6.65
CA GLU A 37 -3.93 -19.01 -6.47
C GLU A 37 -4.93 -18.90 -5.32
N ILE A 38 -5.77 -19.93 -5.14
CA ILE A 38 -6.62 -20.07 -3.95
C ILE A 38 -5.76 -20.16 -2.69
N ASP A 39 -4.71 -20.98 -2.71
CA ASP A 39 -3.78 -21.11 -1.58
C ASP A 39 -3.07 -19.77 -1.27
N ARG A 40 -2.74 -18.99 -2.31
CA ARG A 40 -2.15 -17.65 -2.16
C ARG A 40 -3.11 -16.67 -1.49
N ALA A 41 -4.37 -16.64 -1.91
CA ALA A 41 -5.42 -15.82 -1.30
C ALA A 41 -5.72 -16.25 0.15
N MET A 42 -5.77 -17.55 0.43
CA MET A 42 -5.97 -18.06 1.80
C MET A 42 -4.79 -17.71 2.72
N ALA A 43 -3.56 -17.84 2.24
CA ALA A 43 -2.38 -17.46 3.02
C ALA A 43 -2.33 -15.95 3.30
N PHE A 44 -2.80 -15.12 2.36
CA PHE A 44 -3.00 -13.70 2.59
C PHE A 44 -4.05 -13.46 3.68
N GLU A 45 -5.21 -14.11 3.58
CA GLU A 45 -6.32 -13.96 4.51
C GLU A 45 -5.94 -14.38 5.94
N ASP A 46 -5.19 -15.48 6.10
CA ASP A 46 -4.73 -15.95 7.40
C ASP A 46 -3.78 -14.96 8.08
N ARG A 47 -3.00 -14.22 7.27
CA ARG A 47 -2.00 -13.30 7.78
C ARG A 47 -2.56 -11.89 8.02
N TRP A 48 -3.29 -11.39 7.04
CA TRP A 48 -3.71 -10.00 6.93
C TRP A 48 -5.21 -9.81 7.06
N GLY A 49 -6.01 -10.84 6.80
CA GLY A 49 -7.46 -10.80 6.86
C GLY A 49 -8.00 -10.18 8.15
N GLY A 50 -8.97 -9.29 8.00
CA GLY A 50 -9.59 -8.54 9.08
C GLY A 50 -8.71 -7.45 9.68
N LEU A 51 -7.48 -7.21 9.21
CA LEU A 51 -6.65 -6.12 9.74
C LEU A 51 -7.08 -4.78 9.15
N ALA A 52 -7.58 -3.90 10.01
CA ALA A 52 -7.79 -2.49 9.70
C ALA A 52 -6.62 -1.67 10.26
N LEU A 53 -6.00 -0.86 9.42
CA LEU A 53 -4.97 0.11 9.81
C LEU A 53 -5.52 1.53 9.74
N PRO A 54 -4.89 2.52 10.38
CA PRO A 54 -5.19 3.92 10.11
C PRO A 54 -4.96 4.24 8.62
N PRO A 55 -5.74 5.15 8.01
CA PRO A 55 -5.44 5.63 6.67
C PRO A 55 -4.05 6.30 6.65
N ALA A 56 -3.36 6.27 5.50
CA ALA A 56 -2.26 7.19 5.30
C ALA A 56 -2.78 8.62 5.53
N PRO A 57 -2.01 9.48 6.21
CA PRO A 57 -2.53 10.71 6.78
C PRO A 57 -3.12 11.71 5.76
N PHE A 58 -2.89 11.52 4.45
CA PHE A 58 -3.57 12.27 3.39
C PHE A 58 -3.80 11.48 2.09
N TYR A 59 -3.67 10.15 2.11
CA TYR A 59 -3.96 9.29 0.96
C TYR A 59 -5.33 8.64 1.21
N GLU A 60 -6.35 9.10 0.49
CA GLU A 60 -7.75 8.65 0.66
C GLU A 60 -8.00 7.24 0.09
N SER A 61 -6.95 6.62 -0.43
CA SER A 61 -6.97 5.45 -1.28
C SER A 61 -6.21 4.29 -0.69
N ASP A 62 -6.51 3.95 0.56
CA ASP A 62 -6.02 2.73 1.20
C ASP A 62 -7.18 1.76 1.46
N PRO A 63 -6.90 0.44 1.52
CA PRO A 63 -7.84 -0.53 2.06
C PRO A 63 -8.32 -0.09 3.45
N HIS A 64 -9.63 -0.22 3.69
CA HIS A 64 -10.23 0.00 4.99
C HIS A 64 -9.90 -1.16 5.94
N VAL A 65 -10.15 -2.37 5.46
CA VAL A 65 -9.88 -3.63 6.14
C VAL A 65 -9.26 -4.56 5.11
N LEU A 66 -8.08 -5.10 5.42
CA LEU A 66 -7.44 -6.08 4.54
C LEU A 66 -8.26 -7.37 4.52
N GLY A 67 -8.42 -7.93 3.34
CA GLY A 67 -9.07 -9.21 3.12
C GLY A 67 -8.86 -9.68 1.70
N ALA A 68 -8.71 -10.99 1.52
CA ALA A 68 -8.75 -11.60 0.21
C ALA A 68 -10.18 -12.01 -0.15
N ASP A 69 -10.43 -12.08 -1.45
CA ASP A 69 -11.62 -12.70 -2.03
C ASP A 69 -11.21 -13.57 -3.23
N VAL A 70 -12.17 -14.00 -4.03
CA VAL A 70 -11.99 -14.84 -5.20
C VAL A 70 -10.86 -14.32 -6.09
N PRO A 71 -9.86 -15.16 -6.42
CA PRO A 71 -8.85 -14.77 -7.39
C PRO A 71 -9.46 -14.60 -8.79
N GLU A 72 -8.93 -13.63 -9.53
CA GLU A 72 -9.38 -13.26 -10.86
C GLU A 72 -8.21 -13.31 -11.84
N ALA A 73 -8.48 -13.75 -13.08
CA ALA A 73 -7.48 -13.76 -14.12
C ALA A 73 -7.12 -12.33 -14.53
N SER A 74 -5.82 -12.02 -14.56
CA SER A 74 -5.33 -10.71 -14.99
C SER A 74 -5.40 -10.54 -16.51
N PRO A 75 -5.75 -9.35 -17.03
CA PRO A 75 -5.68 -9.05 -18.46
C PRO A 75 -4.28 -9.19 -19.08
N VAL A 76 -3.22 -9.07 -18.27
CA VAL A 76 -1.82 -9.16 -18.72
C VAL A 76 -1.17 -10.52 -18.43
N GLY A 77 -1.97 -11.49 -17.95
CA GLY A 77 -1.50 -12.83 -17.57
C GLY A 77 -1.22 -12.95 -16.08
N GLY A 78 -1.42 -14.16 -15.55
CA GLY A 78 -1.38 -14.44 -14.11
C GLY A 78 -2.73 -14.21 -13.43
N TRP A 79 -2.72 -14.27 -12.11
CA TRP A 79 -3.91 -14.16 -11.27
C TRP A 79 -3.70 -13.12 -10.18
N TRP A 80 -4.73 -12.32 -9.97
CA TRP A 80 -4.81 -11.34 -8.89
C TRP A 80 -5.87 -11.77 -7.90
N PHE A 81 -5.86 -11.18 -6.70
CA PHE A 81 -7.00 -11.26 -5.80
C PHE A 81 -7.13 -9.95 -5.02
N PRO A 82 -8.34 -9.59 -4.57
CA PRO A 82 -8.55 -8.37 -3.80
C PRO A 82 -7.69 -8.32 -2.54
N ALA A 83 -7.25 -7.12 -2.15
CA ALA A 83 -6.49 -6.86 -0.93
C ALA A 83 -7.34 -6.17 0.15
N GLY A 84 -8.66 -6.12 -0.05
CA GLY A 84 -9.63 -5.52 0.85
C GLY A 84 -10.41 -4.38 0.21
N ASP A 85 -11.56 -4.06 0.80
CA ASP A 85 -12.40 -2.98 0.32
C ASP A 85 -11.77 -1.62 0.64
N GLY A 86 -11.92 -0.67 -0.28
CA GLY A 86 -11.56 0.72 -0.05
C GLY A 86 -12.40 1.36 1.05
N ARG A 87 -11.86 2.42 1.67
CA ARG A 87 -12.62 3.26 2.62
C ARG A 87 -13.77 4.00 1.97
N PHE A 88 -13.64 4.27 0.68
CA PHE A 88 -14.62 4.93 -0.16
C PHE A 88 -14.81 4.14 -1.44
N SER A 89 -15.93 4.36 -2.13
CA SER A 89 -16.11 3.83 -3.47
C SER A 89 -15.20 4.60 -4.43
N MET A 90 -14.25 3.89 -5.04
CA MET A 90 -13.25 4.45 -5.94
C MET A 90 -13.41 3.88 -7.35
N ALA A 91 -12.78 4.52 -8.33
CA ALA A 91 -12.73 4.04 -9.72
C ALA A 91 -11.67 2.94 -9.96
N TYR A 92 -11.09 2.39 -8.88
CA TYR A 92 -10.10 1.33 -8.88
C TYR A 92 -10.23 0.48 -7.61
N GLY A 93 -9.75 -0.76 -7.66
CA GLY A 93 -9.66 -1.67 -6.51
C GLY A 93 -8.24 -1.84 -6.00
N PHE A 94 -8.08 -2.39 -4.79
CA PHE A 94 -6.78 -2.79 -4.25
C PHE A 94 -6.59 -4.27 -4.46
N MET A 95 -5.49 -4.68 -5.10
CA MET A 95 -5.24 -6.07 -5.46
C MET A 95 -3.85 -6.52 -5.04
N ILE A 96 -3.70 -7.84 -4.92
CA ILE A 96 -2.42 -8.53 -4.85
C ILE A 96 -2.09 -9.11 -6.22
N GLY A 97 -1.00 -8.63 -6.79
CA GLY A 97 -0.44 -9.06 -8.06
C GLY A 97 0.09 -10.50 -8.04
N PRO A 98 0.50 -11.03 -9.21
CA PRO A 98 0.89 -12.42 -9.37
C PRO A 98 2.18 -12.75 -8.60
N ASP A 99 3.05 -11.77 -8.42
CA ASP A 99 4.31 -11.90 -7.69
C ASP A 99 4.18 -11.41 -6.22
N GLY A 100 2.95 -11.09 -5.80
CA GLY A 100 2.61 -10.65 -4.44
C GLY A 100 2.63 -9.14 -4.23
N GLU A 101 2.74 -8.35 -5.30
CA GLU A 101 2.76 -6.89 -5.22
C GLU A 101 1.43 -6.36 -4.72
N PHE A 102 1.46 -5.34 -3.87
CA PHE A 102 0.26 -4.61 -3.49
C PHE A 102 0.06 -3.46 -4.46
N GLY A 103 -1.08 -3.41 -5.13
CA GLY A 103 -1.32 -2.49 -6.24
C GLY A 103 -2.76 -2.00 -6.37
N ASN A 104 -2.94 -1.00 -7.23
CA ASN A 104 -4.25 -0.53 -7.65
C ASN A 104 -4.61 -1.14 -9.02
N ASP A 105 -5.81 -1.71 -9.11
CA ASP A 105 -6.42 -2.11 -10.37
C ASP A 105 -7.42 -1.04 -10.82
N GLY A 106 -6.96 -0.13 -11.68
CA GLY A 106 -7.76 0.93 -12.30
C GLY A 106 -7.90 0.71 -13.80
N TYR A 107 -7.69 1.75 -14.61
CA TYR A 107 -7.59 1.58 -16.07
C TYR A 107 -6.34 0.79 -16.49
N ARG A 108 -5.29 0.84 -15.68
CA ARG A 108 -4.12 -0.01 -15.77
C ARG A 108 -3.71 -0.49 -14.40
N TRP A 109 -3.05 -1.64 -14.36
CA TRP A 109 -2.36 -2.11 -13.18
C TRP A 109 -1.28 -1.12 -12.74
N ALA A 110 -1.29 -0.76 -11.46
CA ALA A 110 -0.27 0.07 -10.84
C ALA A 110 0.23 -0.59 -9.54
N PRO A 111 1.38 -1.30 -9.56
CA PRO A 111 1.95 -1.86 -8.36
C PRO A 111 2.49 -0.73 -7.48
N LEU A 112 2.00 -0.61 -6.25
CA LEU A 112 2.37 0.43 -5.29
C LEU A 112 3.65 0.04 -4.56
N HIS A 113 3.64 -1.17 -4.01
CA HIS A 113 4.72 -1.76 -3.24
C HIS A 113 4.91 -3.21 -3.65
N ALA A 114 6.11 -3.76 -3.43
CA ALA A 114 6.40 -5.17 -3.69
C ALA A 114 5.60 -6.16 -2.80
N GLY A 115 4.75 -5.67 -1.90
CA GLY A 115 3.80 -6.44 -1.11
C GLY A 115 3.24 -5.65 0.08
N ILE A 116 2.31 -6.26 0.83
CA ILE A 116 1.66 -5.63 1.99
C ILE A 116 2.68 -5.15 3.02
N GLU A 117 3.75 -5.89 3.28
CA GLU A 117 4.76 -5.45 4.24
C GLU A 117 5.39 -4.12 3.87
N GLY A 118 5.62 -3.86 2.58
CA GLY A 118 6.16 -2.60 2.10
C GLY A 118 5.16 -1.45 2.25
N TRP A 119 3.89 -1.71 1.96
CA TRP A 119 2.82 -0.74 2.20
C TRP A 119 2.63 -0.42 3.68
N VAL A 120 2.59 -1.43 4.56
CA VAL A 120 2.50 -1.22 6.03
C VAL A 120 3.71 -0.46 6.55
N GLU A 121 4.90 -0.73 5.99
CA GLU A 121 6.12 0.03 6.32
C GLU A 121 6.00 1.50 5.90
N SER A 122 5.47 1.76 4.70
CA SER A 122 5.21 3.12 4.20
C SER A 122 4.24 3.87 5.12
N LEU A 123 3.13 3.23 5.52
CA LEU A 123 2.17 3.79 6.47
C LEU A 123 2.81 4.12 7.82
N ALA A 124 3.57 3.17 8.37
CA ALA A 124 4.22 3.33 9.67
C ALA A 124 5.26 4.45 9.64
N LEU A 125 6.02 4.56 8.55
CA LEU A 125 7.02 5.60 8.35
C LEU A 125 6.38 6.99 8.20
N ALA A 126 5.36 7.13 7.35
CA ALA A 126 4.65 8.40 7.18
C ALA A 126 3.96 8.84 8.48
N HIS A 127 3.38 7.90 9.22
CA HIS A 127 2.78 8.17 10.53
C HIS A 127 3.82 8.63 11.56
N HIS A 128 4.98 7.97 11.62
CA HIS A 128 6.08 8.36 12.50
C HIS A 128 6.65 9.73 12.14
N ALA A 129 7.00 9.95 10.87
CA ALA A 129 7.54 11.23 10.39
C ALA A 129 6.56 12.38 10.67
N ARG A 130 5.27 12.20 10.39
CA ARG A 130 4.24 13.21 10.69
C ARG A 130 4.22 13.62 12.17
N ARG A 131 4.49 12.70 13.10
CA ARG A 131 4.47 12.99 14.54
C ARG A 131 5.60 13.93 14.96
N TRP A 132 6.74 13.88 14.26
CA TRP A 132 7.96 14.60 14.64
C TRP A 132 8.29 15.76 13.72
N ALA A 133 7.72 15.81 12.53
CA ALA A 133 7.97 16.88 11.57
C ALA A 133 7.53 18.24 12.11
N GLY A 134 8.38 19.25 11.93
CA GLY A 134 8.00 20.64 12.16
C GLY A 134 7.01 21.16 11.11
N THR A 135 7.06 20.59 9.89
CA THR A 135 6.17 20.94 8.78
C THR A 135 5.76 19.72 7.98
N VAL A 136 4.55 19.75 7.41
CA VAL A 136 4.09 18.76 6.43
C VAL A 136 3.50 19.50 5.24
N THR A 137 4.15 19.40 4.09
CA THR A 137 3.73 20.06 2.85
C THR A 137 3.15 19.02 1.90
N ARG A 138 1.91 19.22 1.44
CA ARG A 138 1.26 18.39 0.42
C ARG A 138 1.48 19.02 -0.95
N ILE A 139 1.94 18.22 -1.90
CA ILE A 139 2.16 18.57 -3.30
C ILE A 139 1.29 17.65 -4.14
N THR A 140 0.60 18.19 -5.14
CA THR A 140 -0.36 17.44 -5.96
C THR A 140 -0.20 17.76 -7.44
N GLY A 141 -0.64 16.84 -8.29
CA GLY A 141 -0.65 16.99 -9.74
C GLY A 141 0.74 17.07 -10.35
N GLU A 142 0.90 17.84 -11.43
CA GLU A 142 2.14 17.87 -12.22
C GLU A 142 3.36 18.36 -11.42
N ALA A 143 3.15 19.11 -10.34
CA ALA A 143 4.22 19.54 -9.45
C ALA A 143 4.95 18.35 -8.77
N VAL A 144 4.27 17.21 -8.64
CA VAL A 144 4.85 15.97 -8.08
C VAL A 144 5.92 15.38 -8.99
N GLU A 145 5.80 15.56 -10.32
CA GLU A 145 6.82 15.11 -11.28
C GLU A 145 8.03 16.04 -11.32
N SER A 146 7.90 17.26 -10.79
CA SER A 146 8.96 18.26 -10.72
C SER A 146 9.68 18.27 -9.35
N LEU A 147 9.37 17.32 -8.47
CA LEU A 147 10.05 17.19 -7.19
C LEU A 147 11.51 16.82 -7.39
N ASP A 148 12.39 17.70 -6.92
CA ASP A 148 13.82 17.44 -6.87
C ASP A 148 14.13 16.54 -5.67
N LEU A 149 14.66 15.36 -5.96
CA LEU A 149 15.10 14.37 -4.98
C LEU A 149 16.62 14.22 -4.99
N GLU A 150 17.35 15.15 -5.62
CA GLU A 150 18.81 15.19 -5.54
C GLU A 150 19.23 15.31 -4.06
N GLY A 151 20.16 14.46 -3.64
CA GLY A 151 20.62 14.39 -2.25
C GLY A 151 19.70 13.60 -1.31
N TYR A 152 18.56 13.10 -1.79
CA TYR A 152 17.74 12.16 -1.02
C TYR A 152 18.14 10.70 -1.31
N GLU A 153 18.03 9.86 -0.30
CA GLU A 153 18.23 8.42 -0.41
C GLU A 153 16.88 7.68 -0.39
N PRO A 154 16.68 6.67 -1.26
CA PRO A 154 15.47 5.87 -1.23
C PRO A 154 15.40 5.09 0.07
N VAL A 155 14.19 4.90 0.60
CA VAL A 155 13.92 4.08 1.77
C VAL A 155 13.69 2.63 1.34
N PRO A 156 14.67 1.72 1.44
CA PRO A 156 14.52 0.36 0.91
C PRO A 156 13.46 -0.45 1.66
N GLU A 157 13.19 -0.13 2.92
CA GLU A 157 12.27 -0.89 3.76
C GLU A 157 10.82 -0.84 3.25
N VAL A 158 10.41 0.29 2.63
CA VAL A 158 9.05 0.44 2.08
C VAL A 158 8.84 -0.38 0.81
N ARG A 159 9.93 -0.88 0.20
CA ARG A 159 9.89 -1.69 -1.04
C ARG A 159 8.97 -1.06 -2.10
N GLY A 160 9.12 0.25 -2.27
CA GLY A 160 8.27 1.05 -3.13
C GLY A 160 8.45 0.70 -4.60
N MET A 161 7.36 0.83 -5.37
CA MET A 161 7.35 0.65 -6.82
C MET A 161 6.86 1.94 -7.47
N THR A 162 5.55 2.16 -7.53
CA THR A 162 4.99 3.47 -7.92
C THR A 162 4.85 4.42 -6.73
N ASP A 163 4.63 3.86 -5.54
CA ASP A 163 4.62 4.61 -4.28
C ASP A 163 5.94 4.35 -3.55
N ALA A 164 6.64 5.40 -3.13
CA ALA A 164 7.99 5.30 -2.58
C ALA A 164 8.26 6.37 -1.51
N CYS A 165 9.29 6.15 -0.69
CA CYS A 165 9.74 7.14 0.27
C CYS A 165 11.23 7.43 0.09
N TRP A 166 11.60 8.68 0.39
CA TRP A 166 12.95 9.20 0.25
C TRP A 166 13.33 10.00 1.49
N ARG A 167 14.54 9.79 2.02
CA ARG A 167 15.08 10.51 3.19
C ARG A 167 16.14 11.51 2.73
N GLY A 168 15.99 12.76 3.15
CA GLY A 168 17.00 13.80 3.06
C GLY A 168 17.67 14.02 4.42
N GLU A 169 18.42 15.12 4.54
CA GLU A 169 19.14 15.47 5.77
C GLU A 169 18.22 15.70 6.97
N ASP A 170 17.11 16.42 6.76
CA ASP A 170 16.14 16.80 7.80
C ASP A 170 14.68 16.58 7.37
N SER A 171 14.47 15.78 6.32
CA SER A 171 13.17 15.63 5.70
C SER A 171 12.90 14.24 5.14
N LEU A 172 11.62 13.88 5.11
CA LEU A 172 11.13 12.66 4.48
C LEU A 172 10.11 13.04 3.40
N VAL A 173 10.32 12.54 2.19
CA VAL A 173 9.36 12.66 1.09
C VAL A 173 8.63 11.33 0.92
N ALA A 174 7.32 11.32 1.10
CA ALA A 174 6.44 10.21 0.72
C ALA A 174 5.77 10.53 -0.61
N LEU A 175 5.99 9.70 -1.62
CA LEU A 175 5.55 9.91 -2.99
C LEU A 175 4.50 8.86 -3.34
N TYR A 176 3.34 9.32 -3.82
CA TYR A 176 2.19 8.50 -4.18
C TYR A 176 1.83 8.73 -5.65
N ARG A 177 2.33 7.86 -6.53
CA ARG A 177 2.04 7.92 -7.99
C ARG A 177 1.09 6.83 -8.44
N GLY A 178 0.78 5.86 -7.58
CA GLY A 178 -0.06 4.72 -7.86
C GLY A 178 -1.37 5.04 -8.57
N VAL A 179 -2.15 5.98 -8.02
CA VAL A 179 -3.42 6.40 -8.62
C VAL A 179 -3.21 7.10 -9.96
N ALA A 180 -2.24 8.02 -10.04
CA ALA A 180 -1.92 8.72 -11.29
C ALA A 180 -1.52 7.73 -12.40
N VAL A 181 -0.77 6.70 -12.02
CA VAL A 181 -0.43 5.60 -12.91
C VAL A 181 -1.70 4.82 -13.26
N GLY A 182 -2.38 4.21 -12.30
CA GLY A 182 -3.50 3.31 -12.54
C GLY A 182 -4.66 3.95 -13.33
N MET A 183 -4.88 5.25 -13.14
CA MET A 183 -5.93 6.00 -13.83
C MET A 183 -5.46 6.73 -15.09
N ASN A 184 -4.18 6.60 -15.46
CA ASN A 184 -3.56 7.37 -16.54
C ASN A 184 -3.84 8.89 -16.43
N ALA A 185 -3.75 9.40 -15.21
CA ALA A 185 -4.14 10.76 -14.84
C ALA A 185 -3.03 11.42 -14.02
N PRO A 186 -2.02 12.06 -14.67
CA PRO A 186 -0.89 12.69 -13.98
C PRO A 186 -1.30 13.71 -12.91
N ALA A 187 -2.45 14.37 -13.10
CA ALA A 187 -3.03 15.30 -12.14
C ALA A 187 -3.39 14.67 -10.77
N CYS A 188 -3.49 13.33 -10.69
CA CYS A 188 -3.75 12.60 -9.45
C CYS A 188 -2.47 12.24 -8.68
N GLY A 189 -1.29 12.66 -9.14
CA GLY A 189 -0.04 12.44 -8.41
C GLY A 189 -0.06 13.20 -7.10
N GLU A 190 0.51 12.61 -6.05
CA GLU A 190 0.59 13.23 -4.74
C GLU A 190 1.94 12.97 -4.07
N ALA A 191 2.44 13.94 -3.30
CA ALA A 191 3.61 13.77 -2.47
C ALA A 191 3.51 14.58 -1.19
N HIS A 192 4.03 14.06 -0.08
CA HIS A 192 4.16 14.76 1.18
C HIS A 192 5.62 14.93 1.54
N VAL A 193 5.99 16.17 1.89
CA VAL A 193 7.31 16.50 2.41
C VAL A 193 7.15 16.77 3.90
N HIS A 194 7.68 15.88 4.73
CA HIS A 194 7.79 16.03 6.17
C HIS A 194 9.14 16.69 6.47
N GLY A 195 9.15 17.97 6.84
CA GLY A 195 10.38 18.74 7.07
C GLY A 195 10.66 19.04 8.54
N GLY A 196 11.93 19.31 8.87
CA GLY A 196 12.38 19.60 10.22
C GLY A 196 12.41 18.37 11.12
N LEU A 197 12.76 17.22 10.56
CA LEU A 197 12.95 15.96 11.28
C LEU A 197 14.39 15.88 11.79
N ASP A 198 14.53 15.44 13.03
CA ASP A 198 15.81 15.01 13.57
C ASP A 198 16.09 13.54 13.20
N GLU A 199 17.23 13.01 13.65
CA GLU A 199 17.62 11.61 13.41
C GLU A 199 16.53 10.63 13.86
N TRP A 200 15.86 10.92 14.99
CA TRP A 200 14.78 10.09 15.49
C TRP A 200 13.54 10.16 14.59
N GLY A 201 13.18 11.35 14.12
CA GLY A 201 12.08 11.55 13.17
C GLY A 201 12.30 10.84 11.83
N LEU A 202 13.54 10.74 11.36
CA LEU A 202 13.90 10.11 10.08
C LEU A 202 14.03 8.58 10.15
N HIS A 203 14.57 8.06 11.26
CA HIS A 203 14.98 6.66 11.35
C HIS A 203 14.26 5.86 12.43
N GLY A 204 13.64 6.53 13.41
CA GLY A 204 12.97 5.89 14.54
C GLY A 204 11.73 5.09 14.17
N GLY A 205 11.16 4.42 15.19
CA GLY A 205 9.99 3.53 15.07
C GLY A 205 10.32 2.05 15.18
#